data_AF-A0AAW8CQS4-F1
#
_entry.id   AF-A0AAW8CQS4-F1
#
_cell.length_a   1.000
_cell.length_b   1.000
_cell.length_c   1.000
_cell.angle_alpha   90.00
_cell.angle_beta   90.00
_cell.angle_gamma   90.00
#
_symmetry.space_group_name_H-M   'P 1'
#
loop_
_entity.id
_entity.type
_entity.pdbx_description
1 polymer ?
#
loop_
_entity_poly.entity_id
_entity_poly.type
_entity_poly.pdbx_seq_one_letter_code
_entity_poly.pdbx_strand_id
1 'polypeptide(L)'
;MTELTLKQELFCKKYIELGNASEAYRQSYNAENMKDDTVHRKAFDLLENGKITARLNELRKEHLKHHNITVDSLVLGLDLDLDLDLDLERIRSDGDNLFSDLERILKSD
;
A
#
# COMPACT_ATOMS: atom_id res chain seq x y z
N MET A 1 16.94 21.60 -6.49
CA MET A 1 16.51 20.73 -5.39
C MET A 1 16.78 21.48 -4.10
N THR A 2 15.74 21.80 -3.33
CA THR A 2 15.91 22.51 -2.05
C THR A 2 16.58 21.55 -1.08
N GLU A 3 17.84 21.82 -0.76
CA GLU A 3 18.69 20.91 0.02
C GLU A 3 18.18 20.83 1.47
N LEU A 4 17.48 19.74 1.78
CA LEU A 4 17.14 19.36 3.15
C LEU A 4 18.39 18.81 3.83
N THR A 5 18.57 19.16 5.09
CA THR A 5 19.65 18.54 5.87
C THR A 5 19.37 17.06 6.08
N LEU A 6 20.42 16.25 6.29
CA LEU A 6 20.27 14.80 6.57
C LEU A 6 19.29 14.52 7.71
N LYS A 7 19.26 15.38 8.74
CA LYS A 7 18.33 15.26 9.87
C LYS A 7 16.88 15.52 9.47
N GLN A 8 16.63 16.52 8.63
CA GLN A 8 15.28 16.82 8.15
C GLN A 8 14.78 15.74 7.18
N GLU A 9 15.64 15.21 6.33
CA GLU A 9 15.30 14.08 5.46
C GLU A 9 14.98 12.82 6.29
N LEU A 10 15.77 12.55 7.33
CA LEU A 10 15.50 11.46 8.26
C LEU A 10 14.17 11.64 9.00
N PHE A 11 13.88 12.87 9.46
CA PHE A 11 12.59 13.22 10.04
C PHE A 11 11.43 12.90 9.09
N CYS A 12 11.54 13.31 7.82
CA CYS A 12 10.49 13.06 6.82
C CYS A 12 10.25 11.55 6.64
N LYS A 13 11.31 10.75 6.51
CA LYS A 13 11.21 9.29 6.37
C LYS A 13 10.56 8.64 7.59
N LYS A 14 11.01 8.99 8.80
CA LYS A 14 10.46 8.47 10.06
C LYS A 14 9.02 8.89 10.30
N TYR A 15 8.64 10.09 9.88
CA TYR A 15 7.25 10.54 10.01
C TYR A 15 6.30 9.75 9.10
N ILE A 16 6.72 9.42 7.87
CA ILE A 16 5.94 8.57 6.96
C ILE A 16 5.82 7.13 7.50
N GLU A 17 6.88 6.60 8.11
CA GLU A 17 6.90 5.25 8.69
C GLU A 17 6.03 5.14 9.96
N LEU A 18 6.11 6.12 10.85
CA LEU A 18 5.53 6.04 12.20
C LEU A 18 4.19 6.76 12.35
N GLY A 19 3.88 7.72 11.48
CA GLY A 19 2.71 8.60 11.60
C GLY A 19 2.74 9.57 12.80
N ASN A 20 3.81 9.56 13.60
CA ASN A 20 3.95 10.37 14.80
C ASN A 20 5.15 11.34 14.67
N ALA A 21 4.86 12.64 14.69
CA ALA A 21 5.87 13.68 14.51
C ALA A 21 6.85 13.78 15.69
N SER A 22 6.38 13.56 16.92
CA SER A 22 7.23 13.62 18.12
C SER A 22 8.20 12.44 18.16
N GLU A 23 7.74 11.23 17.80
CA GLU A 23 8.63 10.07 17.64
C GLU A 23 9.61 10.23 16.48
N ALA A 24 9.15 10.73 15.34
CA ALA A 24 10.02 11.03 14.21
C ALA A 24 11.11 12.05 14.59
N TYR A 25 10.78 13.06 15.39
CA TYR A 25 11.75 14.03 15.91
C TYR A 25 12.79 13.39 16.83
N ARG A 26 12.36 12.55 17.78
CA ARG A 26 13.27 11.82 18.68
C ARG A 26 14.26 10.93 17.95
N GLN A 27 13.84 10.31 16.85
CA GLN A 27 14.71 9.43 16.06
C GLN A 27 15.62 10.20 15.07
N SER A 28 15.26 11.42 14.69
CA SER A 28 16.01 12.22 13.72
C SER A 28 16.95 13.25 14.36
N TYR A 29 16.67 13.65 15.60
CA TYR A 29 17.46 14.61 16.37
C TYR A 29 17.86 13.99 17.71
N ASN A 30 19.02 14.40 18.24
CA ASN A 30 19.42 14.03 19.59
C ASN A 30 18.53 14.75 20.62
N ALA A 31 17.43 14.11 20.99
CA ALA A 31 16.39 14.65 21.87
C ALA A 31 16.33 13.96 23.24
N GLU A 32 17.31 13.12 23.58
CA GLU A 32 17.31 12.29 24.80
C GLU A 32 17.18 13.10 26.09
N ASN A 33 17.70 14.34 26.11
CA ASN A 33 17.64 15.24 27.27
C ASN A 33 16.54 16.31 27.15
N MET A 34 15.65 16.20 26.17
CA MET A 34 14.59 17.18 25.94
C MET A 34 13.31 16.76 26.65
N LYS A 35 12.57 17.74 27.19
CA LYS A 35 11.20 17.53 27.67
C LYS A 35 10.27 17.20 26.51
N ASP A 36 9.28 16.35 26.76
CA ASP A 36 8.30 15.93 25.75
C ASP A 36 7.57 17.12 25.11
N ASP A 37 7.16 18.11 25.90
CA ASP A 37 6.53 19.34 25.38
C ASP A 37 7.42 20.07 24.36
N THR A 38 8.74 20.10 24.61
CA THR A 38 9.69 20.76 23.70
C THR A 38 9.86 19.96 22.43
N VAL A 39 9.92 18.63 22.53
CA VAL A 39 9.95 17.73 21.36
C VAL A 39 8.69 17.94 20.52
N HIS A 40 7.51 17.95 21.15
CA HIS A 40 6.24 18.13 20.47
C HIS A 40 6.18 19.47 19.71
N ARG A 41 6.55 20.58 20.37
CA ARG A 41 6.59 21.90 19.72
C ARG A 41 7.55 21.93 18.54
N LYS A 42 8.78 21.44 18.71
CA LYS A 42 9.76 21.43 17.62
C LYS A 42 9.37 20.52 16.44
N ALA A 43 8.74 19.39 16.74
CA ALA A 43 8.20 18.50 15.71
C ALA A 43 7.08 19.19 14.92
N PHE A 44 6.20 19.91 15.60
CA PHE A 44 5.16 20.73 14.98
C PHE A 44 5.76 21.85 14.11
N ASP A 45 6.73 22.61 14.63
CA ASP A 45 7.42 23.67 13.88
C ASP A 45 8.12 23.14 12.61
N LEU A 46 8.64 21.90 12.65
CA LEU A 46 9.20 21.25 11.47
C LEU A 46 8.15 20.89 10.43
N LEU A 47 6.95 20.47 10.84
CA LEU A 47 5.87 20.21 9.90
C LEU A 47 5.40 21.48 9.19
N GLU A 48 5.34 22.61 9.92
CA GLU A 48 5.01 23.92 9.34
C GLU A 48 6.09 24.47 8.40
N ASN A 49 7.29 23.85 8.37
CA ASN A 49 8.31 24.24 7.41
C ASN A 49 7.92 23.82 5.99
N GLY A 50 7.71 24.79 5.11
CA GLY A 50 7.29 24.56 3.72
C GLY A 50 8.19 23.59 2.94
N LYS A 51 9.51 23.53 3.22
CA LYS A 51 10.43 22.57 2.57
C LYS A 51 10.16 21.13 3.01
N ILE A 52 9.86 20.93 4.29
CA ILE A 52 9.54 19.62 4.87
C ILE A 52 8.17 19.16 4.38
N THR A 53 7.17 20.04 4.39
CA THR A 53 5.85 19.73 3.84
C THR A 53 5.93 19.34 2.36
N ALA A 54 6.73 20.07 1.55
CA ALA A 54 6.95 19.69 0.16
C ALA A 54 7.57 18.29 0.03
N ARG A 55 8.60 17.97 0.82
CA ARG A 55 9.24 16.66 0.82
C ARG A 55 8.31 15.53 1.27
N LEU A 56 7.50 15.76 2.28
CA LEU A 56 6.50 14.79 2.74
C LEU A 56 5.48 14.49 1.64
N ASN A 57 5.06 15.50 0.89
CA ASN A 57 4.15 15.31 -0.24
C ASN A 57 4.80 14.54 -1.39
N GLU A 58 6.09 14.75 -1.66
CA GLU A 58 6.85 13.92 -2.61
C GLU A 58 6.91 12.46 -2.16
N LEU A 59 7.32 12.19 -0.91
CA LEU A 59 7.39 10.85 -0.36
C LEU A 59 6.03 10.14 -0.36
N ARG A 60 4.95 10.86 -0.03
CA ARG A 60 3.58 10.33 -0.13
C ARG A 60 3.21 9.97 -1.56
N LYS A 61 3.58 10.80 -2.55
CA LYS A 61 3.35 10.50 -3.98
C LYS A 61 4.17 9.31 -4.45
N GLU A 62 5.41 9.18 -4.00
CA GLU A 62 6.27 8.02 -4.28
C GLU A 62 5.64 6.75 -3.69
N HIS A 63 5.25 6.78 -2.41
CA HIS A 63 4.55 5.65 -1.76
C HIS A 63 3.23 5.33 -2.44
N LEU A 64 2.42 6.32 -2.83
CA LEU A 64 1.19 6.08 -3.58
C LEU A 64 1.46 5.44 -4.93
N LYS A 65 2.50 5.85 -5.66
CA LYS A 65 2.88 5.24 -6.93
C LYS A 65 3.31 3.77 -6.75
N HIS A 66 4.06 3.47 -5.68
CA HIS A 66 4.43 2.10 -5.34
C HIS A 66 3.22 1.28 -4.87
N HIS A 67 2.36 1.83 -4.01
CA HIS A 67 1.16 1.16 -3.53
C HIS A 67 0.10 0.99 -4.62
N ASN A 68 -0.03 1.88 -5.59
CA ASN A 68 -0.91 1.64 -6.75
C ASN A 68 -0.42 0.40 -7.51
N ILE A 69 0.88 0.26 -7.73
CA ILE A 69 1.45 -0.94 -8.36
C ILE A 69 1.21 -2.20 -7.50
N THR A 70 1.32 -2.10 -6.18
CA THR A 70 1.13 -3.25 -5.27
C THR A 70 -0.34 -3.61 -5.08
N VAL A 71 -1.25 -2.66 -4.93
CA VAL A 71 -2.70 -2.89 -4.81
C VAL A 71 -3.26 -3.35 -6.15
N ASP A 72 -2.85 -2.77 -7.27
CA ASP A 72 -3.23 -3.28 -8.59
C ASP A 72 -2.71 -4.72 -8.77
N SER A 73 -1.49 -5.05 -8.32
CA SER A 73 -0.99 -6.44 -8.37
C SER A 73 -1.74 -7.40 -7.44
N LEU A 74 -2.23 -6.93 -6.29
CA LEU A 74 -3.02 -7.73 -5.36
C LEU A 74 -4.47 -7.91 -5.85
N VAL A 75 -5.08 -6.86 -6.41
CA VAL A 75 -6.41 -6.90 -7.03
C VAL A 75 -6.37 -7.78 -8.28
N LEU A 76 -5.37 -7.63 -9.14
CA LEU A 76 -5.17 -8.49 -10.32
C LEU A 76 -4.98 -9.96 -9.92
N GLY A 77 -4.29 -10.24 -8.81
CA GLY A 77 -4.14 -11.61 -8.30
C GLY A 77 -5.46 -12.22 -7.86
N LEU A 78 -6.30 -11.45 -7.17
CA LEU A 78 -7.61 -11.92 -6.69
C LEU A 78 -8.65 -12.05 -7.83
N ASP A 79 -8.62 -11.16 -8.83
CA ASP A 79 -9.50 -11.22 -10.00
C ASP A 79 -9.17 -12.44 -10.89
N LEU A 80 -7.88 -12.76 -11.08
CA LEU A 80 -7.46 -13.93 -11.85
C LEU A 80 -7.91 -15.25 -11.19
N ASP A 81 -7.83 -15.33 -9.86
CA ASP A 81 -8.22 -16.52 -9.10
C ASP A 81 -9.73 -16.78 -9.20
N LEU A 82 -10.57 -15.73 -9.23
CA LEU A 82 -12.03 -15.86 -9.36
C LEU A 82 -12.47 -16.25 -10.79
N ASP A 83 -11.83 -15.69 -11.83
CA ASP A 83 -12.16 -16.01 -13.23
C ASP A 83 -11.84 -17.48 -13.57
N LEU A 84 -10.73 -18.01 -13.06
CA LEU A 84 -10.35 -19.41 -13.26
C LEU A 84 -11.35 -20.40 -12.64
N ASP A 85 -11.87 -20.08 -11.45
CA ASP A 85 -12.86 -20.92 -10.77
C ASP A 85 -14.20 -20.95 -11.53
N LEU A 86 -14.66 -19.81 -12.07
CA LEU A 86 -15.88 -19.74 -12.88
C LEU A 86 -15.75 -20.51 -14.20
N ASP A 87 -14.59 -20.44 -14.86
CA ASP A 87 -14.33 -21.17 -16.09
C ASP A 87 -14.30 -22.70 -15.85
N LEU A 88 -13.76 -23.15 -14.72
CA LEU A 88 -13.75 -24.56 -14.33
C LEU A 88 -15.16 -25.10 -14.04
N GLU A 89 -16.01 -24.35 -13.34
CA GLU A 89 -17.40 -24.73 -13.10
C GLU A 89 -18.21 -24.80 -14.40
N ARG A 90 -17.98 -23.86 -15.32
CA ARG A 90 -18.63 -23.85 -16.64
C ARG A 90 -18.22 -25.05 -17.48
N ILE A 91 -16.91 -25.33 -17.59
CA ILE A 91 -16.40 -26.50 -18.34
C ILE A 91 -16.95 -27.80 -17.76
N ARG A 92 -17.03 -27.90 -16.43
CA ARG A 92 -17.58 -29.08 -15.76
C ARG A 92 -19.08 -29.25 -16.04
N SER A 93 -19.87 -28.18 -15.94
CA SER A 93 -21.29 -28.22 -16.23
C SER A 93 -21.57 -28.56 -17.70
N ASP A 94 -20.79 -28.01 -18.64
CA ASP A 94 -20.93 -28.30 -20.07
C ASP A 94 -20.57 -29.77 -20.37
N GLY A 95 -19.55 -30.31 -19.69
CA GLY A 95 -19.20 -31.73 -19.77
C GLY A 95 -20.28 -32.67 -19.22
N ASP A 96 -20.89 -32.32 -18.08
CA ASP A 96 -21.97 -33.10 -17.48
C ASP A 96 -23.23 -33.11 -18.38
N ASN A 97 -23.55 -31.96 -19.00
CA ASN A 97 -24.65 -31.84 -19.95
C ASN A 97 -24.41 -32.70 -21.20
N LEU A 98 -23.21 -32.63 -21.78
CA LEU A 98 -22.84 -33.44 -22.96
C LEU A 98 -22.89 -34.94 -22.67
N PHE A 99 -22.45 -35.36 -21.49
CA PHE A 99 -22.53 -36.77 -21.07
C PHE A 99 -23.98 -37.23 -20.91
N SER A 100 -24.84 -36.39 -20.32
CA SER A 100 -26.26 -36.68 -20.17
C SER A 100 -26.99 -36.80 -21.52
N ASP A 101 -26.64 -35.95 -22.48
CA ASP A 101 -27.18 -35.98 -23.84
C ASP A 101 -26.74 -37.25 -24.58
N LEU A 102 -25.47 -37.65 -24.44
CA LEU A 102 -24.95 -38.89 -25.01
C LEU A 102 -25.62 -40.13 -24.40
N GLU A 103 -25.81 -40.18 -23.08
CA GLU A 103 -26.56 -41.28 -22.44
C GLU A 103 -28.00 -41.36 -22.94
N ARG A 104 -28.64 -40.21 -23.18
CA ARG A 104 -30.00 -40.16 -23.70
C ARG A 104 -30.07 -40.69 -25.13
N ILE A 105 -29.09 -40.37 -25.97
CA ILE A 105 -28.98 -40.89 -27.34
C ILE A 105 -28.77 -42.41 -27.31
N LEU A 106 -27.85 -42.91 -26.48
CA LEU A 106 -27.54 -44.35 -26.38
C LEU A 106 -28.67 -45.21 -25.78
N LYS A 107 -29.58 -44.61 -25.00
CA LYS A 107 -30.75 -45.29 -24.42
C LYS A 107 -32.01 -45.22 -25.32
N SER A 108 -31.93 -44.56 -26.48
CA SER A 108 -33.06 -44.32 -27.38
C SER A 108 -33.10 -45.24 -28.62
N ASP A 109 -32.12 -46.14 -28.78
CA ASP A 109 -32.09 -47.27 -29.74
C ASP A 109 -32.22 -48.61 -29.00
#